data_AF-A0A3E1REP3-F1
#
_entry.id   AF-A0A3E1REP3-F1
#
_cell.length_a   1.000
_cell.length_b   1.000
_cell.length_c   1.000
_cell.angle_alpha   90.00
_cell.angle_beta   90.00
_cell.angle_gamma   90.00
#
_symmetry.space_group_name_H-M   'P 1'
#
loop_
_entity.id
_entity.type
_entity.pdbx_description
1 polymer ?
#
loop_
_entity_poly.entity_id
_entity_poly.type
_entity_poly.pdbx_seq_one_letter_code
_entity_poly.pdbx_strand_id
1 'polypeptide(L)' 'MMENPMKPICGAHARTTGNPCQKQPLDNGRCRLHGGLSTGRPPTHGFYTKEAIANRARLRDLIKGINAMICK' A
#
# COMPACT_ATOMS: atom_id res chain seq x y z
N MET A 1 -23.38 12.20 25.37
CA MET A 1 -22.23 12.52 24.49
C MET A 1 -22.61 12.11 23.06
N MET A 2 -23.30 12.98 22.33
CA MET A 2 -23.56 12.77 20.90
C MET A 2 -22.54 13.63 20.15
N GLU A 3 -21.53 13.00 19.56
CA GLU A 3 -20.59 13.68 18.66
C GLU A 3 -21.35 14.21 17.43
N ASN A 4 -20.95 15.39 16.95
CA ASN A 4 -21.54 16.07 15.80
C ASN A 4 -21.67 15.12 14.58
N PRO A 5 -22.89 14.84 14.08
CA PRO A 5 -23.15 13.83 13.05
C PRO A 5 -22.49 14.16 11.69
N MET A 6 -21.99 15.38 11.51
CA MET A 6 -21.30 15.82 10.30
C MET A 6 -19.79 15.56 10.28
N LYS A 7 -19.18 15.12 11.40
CA LYS A 7 -17.73 14.88 11.40
C LYS A 7 -17.44 13.48 10.83
N PRO A 8 -16.65 13.37 9.75
CA PRO A 8 -16.28 12.06 9.22
C PRO A 8 -15.39 11.34 10.24
N ILE A 9 -15.73 10.09 10.53
CA ILE A 9 -15.00 9.20 11.44
C ILE A 9 -14.60 7.92 10.71
N CYS A 10 -13.55 7.26 11.19
CA CYS A 10 -13.03 6.02 10.62
C CYS A 10 -14.03 4.86 10.61
N GLY A 11 -14.89 4.77 11.63
CA GLY A 11 -15.94 3.75 11.73
C GLY A 11 -15.46 2.28 11.81
N ALA A 12 -14.15 2.02 11.95
CA ALA A 12 -13.62 0.67 12.22
C ALA A 12 -13.71 0.37 13.72
N HIS A 13 -13.79 -0.90 14.13
CA HIS A 13 -13.80 -1.24 15.56
C HIS A 13 -12.37 -1.37 16.09
N ALA A 14 -12.08 -0.76 17.24
CA ALA A 14 -10.79 -0.88 17.90
C ALA A 14 -10.62 -2.28 18.48
N ARG A 15 -9.49 -2.94 18.18
CA ARG A 15 -9.23 -4.31 18.64
C ARG A 15 -9.21 -4.45 20.16
N THR A 16 -8.74 -3.43 20.89
CA THR A 16 -8.57 -3.47 22.34
C THR A 16 -9.87 -3.25 23.11
N THR A 17 -10.77 -2.41 22.60
CA THR A 17 -11.99 -2.01 23.31
C THR A 17 -13.27 -2.52 22.65
N GLY A 18 -13.20 -3.02 21.42
CA GLY A 18 -14.36 -3.41 20.62
C GLY A 18 -15.23 -2.26 20.13
N ASN A 19 -14.96 -1.02 20.56
CA ASN A 19 -15.76 0.16 20.24
C ASN A 19 -15.44 0.74 18.87
N PRO A 20 -16.38 1.46 18.23
CA PRO A 20 -16.14 2.14 16.96
C PRO A 20 -15.06 3.24 17.10
N CYS A 21 -14.23 3.38 16.07
CA CYS A 21 -13.11 4.29 16.02
C CYS A 21 -13.56 5.71 15.66
N GLN A 22 -13.38 6.63 16.60
CA GLN A 22 -13.70 8.05 16.47
C GLN A 22 -12.57 8.91 15.85
N LYS A 23 -11.49 8.28 15.35
CA LYS A 23 -10.40 9.03 14.70
C LYS A 23 -10.84 9.52 13.31
N GLN A 24 -10.27 10.65 12.89
CA GLN A 24 -10.48 11.19 11.54
C GLN A 24 -10.01 10.17 10.48
N PRO A 25 -10.82 9.95 9.43
CA PRO A 25 -10.43 9.11 8.30
C PRO A 25 -9.48 9.88 7.37
N LEU A 26 -8.69 9.13 6.60
CA LEU A 26 -8.02 9.62 5.39
C LEU A 26 -8.98 9.49 4.19
N ASP A 27 -8.51 9.81 2.99
CA ASP A 27 -9.29 9.77 1.74
C ASP A 27 -9.95 8.42 1.47
N ASN A 28 -9.36 7.32 1.97
CA ASN A 28 -9.91 5.97 1.85
C ASN A 28 -10.99 5.62 2.91
N GLY A 29 -11.41 6.59 3.73
CA GLY A 29 -12.45 6.41 4.76
C GLY A 29 -11.96 5.75 6.05
N ARG A 30 -10.67 5.43 6.19
CA ARG A 30 -10.10 4.81 7.39
C ARG A 30 -9.00 5.67 8.03
N CYS A 31 -8.85 5.58 9.34
CA CYS A 31 -7.76 6.28 10.04
C CYS A 31 -6.42 5.55 9.85
N ARG A 32 -5.32 6.24 10.15
CA ARG A 32 -3.95 5.69 10.03
C ARG A 32 -3.75 4.32 10.71
N LEU A 33 -4.47 4.05 11.79
CA LEU A 33 -4.35 2.80 12.57
C LEU A 33 -5.24 1.67 12.03
N HIS A 34 -6.28 1.98 11.26
CA HIS A 34 -7.25 1.02 10.74
C HIS A 34 -7.21 0.92 9.22
N GLY A 35 -6.00 0.88 8.64
CA GLY A 35 -5.80 0.70 7.20
C GLY A 35 -5.85 1.99 6.38
N GLY A 36 -5.93 3.16 7.02
CA GLY A 36 -5.92 4.46 6.34
C GLY A 36 -4.65 4.73 5.53
N LEU A 37 -3.53 4.10 5.89
CA LEU A 37 -2.25 4.17 5.16
C LEU A 37 -2.01 2.96 4.23
N SER A 38 -2.97 2.03 4.14
CA SER A 38 -2.80 0.87 3.28
C SER A 38 -2.88 1.28 1.81
N THR A 39 -1.89 0.87 1.03
CA THR A 39 -1.87 1.01 -0.43
C THR A 39 -2.73 -0.05 -1.15
N GLY A 40 -3.47 -0.85 -0.38
CA GLY A 40 -4.29 -1.96 -0.90
C GLY A 40 -3.50 -3.25 -1.10
N ARG A 41 -4.17 -4.25 -1.67
CA ARG A 41 -3.54 -5.54 -2.01
C ARG A 41 -2.58 -5.33 -3.18
N PRO A 42 -1.31 -5.76 -3.07
CA PRO A 42 -0.39 -5.66 -4.20
C PRO A 42 -0.90 -6.50 -5.38
N PRO A 43 -0.72 -6.04 -6.64
CA PRO A 43 -1.09 -6.80 -7.82
C PRO A 43 -0.28 -8.10 -7.89
N THR A 44 -0.93 -9.20 -8.31
CA THR A 44 -0.32 -10.55 -8.35
C THR A 44 -0.15 -11.09 -9.77
N HIS A 45 -0.59 -10.34 -10.78
CA HIS A 45 -0.60 -10.74 -12.19
C HIS A 45 0.19 -9.75 -13.06
N GLY A 46 0.35 -10.12 -14.34
CA GLY A 46 1.07 -9.32 -15.33
C GLY A 46 2.52 -9.07 -14.92
N PHE A 47 2.92 -7.80 -14.89
CA PHE A 47 4.29 -7.39 -14.56
C PHE A 47 4.70 -7.64 -13.10
N TYR A 48 3.77 -8.03 -12.22
CA TYR A 48 4.04 -8.27 -10.80
C TYR A 48 4.06 -9.75 -10.42
N THR A 49 3.97 -10.66 -11.41
CA THR A 49 4.24 -12.07 -11.16
C THR A 49 5.69 -12.28 -10.72
N LYS A 50 5.93 -13.33 -9.92
CA LYS A 50 7.28 -13.69 -9.46
C LYS A 50 8.24 -13.86 -10.65
N GLU A 51 7.77 -14.50 -11.72
CA GLU A 51 8.53 -14.71 -12.95
C GLU A 51 8.85 -13.38 -13.65
N ALA A 52 7.87 -12.48 -13.84
CA ALA A 52 8.11 -11.19 -14.47
C ALA A 52 9.11 -10.33 -13.67
N ILE A 53 9.05 -10.38 -12.33
CA ILE A 53 10.02 -9.70 -11.47
C ILE A 53 11.42 -10.29 -11.66
N ALA A 54 11.56 -11.61 -11.64
CA ALA A 54 12.84 -12.29 -11.85
C ALA A 54 13.43 -12.01 -13.24
N ASN A 55 12.60 -12.03 -14.29
CA ASN A 55 13.02 -11.72 -15.66
C ASN A 55 13.53 -10.29 -15.78
N ARG A 56 12.82 -9.31 -15.20
CA ARG A 56 13.28 -7.91 -15.19
C ARG A 56 14.59 -7.73 -14.43
N ALA A 57 14.80 -8.45 -13.33
CA ALA A 57 16.07 -8.42 -12.61
C ALA A 57 17.21 -8.93 -13.49
N ARG A 58 17.03 -10.10 -14.12
CA ARG A 58 18.02 -10.67 -15.06
C ARG A 58 18.34 -9.76 -16.23
N LEU A 59 17.31 -9.17 -16.85
CA LEU A 59 17.49 -8.23 -17.96
C LEU A 59 18.24 -6.98 -17.51
N ARG A 60 17.95 -6.45 -16.32
CA ARG A 60 18.67 -5.29 -15.76
C ARG A 60 20.15 -5.58 -15.59
N ASP A 61 20.50 -6.76 -15.08
CA ASP A 61 21.90 -7.15 -14.87
C ASP A 61 22.64 -7.32 -16.20
N LEU A 62 21.99 -7.92 -17.20
CA LEU A 62 22.55 -8.04 -18.55
C LEU A 62 22.80 -6.66 -19.17
N ILE A 63 21.81 -5.77 -19.12
CA ILE A 63 21.93 -4.39 -19.65
C ILE A 63 23.06 -3.65 -18.93
N LYS A 64 23.16 -3.78 -17.61
CA LYS A 64 24.25 -3.19 -16.83
C LYS A 64 25.62 -3.68 -17.29
N GLY A 65 25.76 -4.99 -17.53
CA GLY A 65 26.98 -5.58 -18.07
C GLY A 65 27.34 -5.05 -19.46
N ILE A 66 26.35 -4.98 -20.36
CA ILE A 66 26.52 -4.41 -21.70
C ILE A 66 26.99 -2.96 -21.62
N ASN A 67 26.34 -2.14 -20.80
CA ASN A 67 26.69 -0.73 -20.64
C ASN A 67 28.11 -0.55 -20.08
N ALA A 68 28.54 -1.39 -19.14
CA ALA A 68 29.90 -1.35 -18.63
C ALA A 68 30.97 -1.68 -19.69
N MET A 69 30.61 -2.44 -20.73
CA MET A 69 31.49 -2.74 -21.85
C MET A 69 31.52 -1.63 -22.90
N ILE A 70 30.37 -0.99 -23.16
CA ILE A 70 30.20 0.04 -24.19
C ILE A 70 30.67 1.42 -23.71
N CYS A 71 30.40 1.79 -22.45
CA CYS A 71 30.72 3.11 -21.89
C CYS A 71 32.15 3.21 -21.34
N LYS A 72 33.15 2.72 -22.09
CA LYS A 72 34.56 3.06 -21.84
C LYS A 72 34.93 4.39 -22.47
#